data_AF-A0A5J5HX29-F1
#
_entry.id   AF-A0A5J5HX29-F1
#
_cell.length_a   1.000
_cell.length_b   1.000
_cell.length_c   1.000
_cell.angle_alpha   90.00
_cell.angle_beta   90.00
_cell.angle_gamma   90.00
#
_symmetry.space_group_name_H-M   'P 1'
#
loop_
_entity.id
_entity.type
_entity.pdbx_description
1 polymer ?
#
loop_
_entity_poly.entity_id
_entity_poly.type
_entity_poly.pdbx_seq_one_letter_code
_entity_poly.pdbx_strand_id
1 'polypeptide(L)'
;MTTIPFSNTSLVRDIVNEVPKTSDVFKKYRIDFCCGGNTPISTAAAELNVNLDELMEELANVYAKSDQSDNMEVWTNSSSEEIIQHIIDYYHNPLREELAALSPYVTKVAKVHGDSHPELLKVYELFYELKKELIEHTLEEEATSFPLLLSLEKNEVENREEAIEVIRKLESEHDHAGNLLREIREVTNDFTLPLDACGTYRLVYNRLEMLESHTFMHVHLENNILFPRYI
;
A
#
# COMPACT_ATOMS: atom_id res chain seq x y z
N MET A 1 -10.65 19.31 -24.59
CA MET A 1 -9.74 18.19 -24.26
C MET A 1 -9.04 18.59 -22.99
N THR A 2 -9.37 17.93 -21.88
CA THR A 2 -8.63 18.11 -20.63
C THR A 2 -7.24 17.54 -20.87
N THR A 3 -6.21 18.37 -20.74
CA THR A 3 -4.82 17.92 -20.84
C THR A 3 -4.48 17.15 -19.57
N ILE A 4 -4.20 15.86 -19.68
CA ILE A 4 -3.73 15.05 -18.55
C ILE A 4 -2.37 15.60 -18.05
N PRO A 5 -2.13 15.66 -16.73
CA PRO A 5 -0.93 16.28 -16.16
C PRO A 5 0.30 15.36 -16.15
N PHE A 6 0.22 14.18 -16.79
CA PHE A 6 1.28 13.17 -16.80
C PHE A 6 1.51 12.58 -18.19
N SER A 7 2.66 11.95 -18.37
CA SER A 7 3.13 11.35 -19.62
C SER A 7 3.78 9.98 -19.35
N ASN A 8 4.20 9.27 -20.40
CA ASN A 8 4.84 7.95 -20.24
C ASN A 8 6.21 7.98 -19.53
N THR A 9 6.81 9.16 -19.33
CA THR A 9 8.02 9.36 -18.55
C THR A 9 7.76 9.86 -17.12
N SER A 10 6.51 10.16 -16.78
CA SER A 10 6.14 10.50 -15.40
C SER A 10 6.41 9.30 -14.47
N LEU A 11 6.80 9.57 -13.24
CA LEU A 11 6.98 8.52 -12.24
C LEU A 11 5.62 8.00 -11.80
N VAL A 12 5.53 6.70 -11.53
CA VAL A 12 4.28 6.06 -11.09
C VAL A 12 3.75 6.73 -9.81
N ARG A 13 4.61 6.99 -8.82
CA ARG A 13 4.21 7.65 -7.57
C ARG A 13 3.62 9.04 -7.78
N ASP A 14 4.18 9.81 -8.71
CA ASP A 14 3.77 11.20 -8.93
C ASP A 14 2.35 11.24 -9.50
N ILE A 15 1.95 10.23 -10.26
CA ILE A 15 0.61 10.15 -10.84
C ILE A 15 -0.42 9.81 -9.77
N VAL A 16 -0.07 8.95 -8.80
CA VAL A 16 -0.91 8.70 -7.64
C VAL A 16 -0.98 9.94 -6.76
N ASN A 17 0.12 10.68 -6.61
CA ASN A 17 0.14 11.98 -5.93
C ASN A 17 -0.80 13.00 -6.58
N GLU A 18 -0.84 13.07 -7.91
CA GLU A 18 -1.75 13.97 -8.61
C GLU A 18 -3.19 13.47 -8.61
N VAL A 19 -3.39 12.16 -8.73
CA VAL A 19 -4.71 11.53 -8.92
C VAL A 19 -4.78 10.22 -8.11
N PRO A 20 -5.15 10.26 -6.81
CA PRO A 20 -5.11 9.09 -5.94
C PRO A 20 -5.87 7.86 -6.47
N LYS A 21 -6.97 8.08 -7.18
CA LYS A 21 -7.77 7.00 -7.80
C LYS A 21 -7.04 6.21 -8.88
N THR A 22 -5.92 6.72 -9.41
CA THR A 22 -5.09 5.97 -10.37
C THR A 22 -4.37 4.78 -9.73
N SER A 23 -4.25 4.75 -8.40
CA SER A 23 -3.78 3.56 -7.65
C SER A 23 -4.58 2.31 -8.01
N ASP A 24 -5.89 2.40 -8.27
CA ASP A 24 -6.72 1.27 -8.70
C ASP A 24 -6.27 0.71 -10.06
N VAL A 25 -5.86 1.59 -10.98
CA VAL A 25 -5.32 1.19 -12.28
C VAL A 25 -3.97 0.50 -12.08
N PHE A 26 -3.07 1.08 -11.29
CA PHE A 26 -1.77 0.45 -11.03
C PHE A 26 -1.90 -0.91 -10.34
N LYS A 27 -2.80 -1.05 -9.35
CA LYS A 27 -3.12 -2.35 -8.73
C LYS A 27 -3.62 -3.38 -9.74
N LYS A 28 -4.55 -2.98 -10.62
CA LYS A 28 -5.06 -3.85 -11.70
C LYS A 28 -3.94 -4.38 -12.59
N TYR A 29 -2.95 -3.55 -12.90
CA TYR A 29 -1.80 -3.91 -13.72
C TYR A 29 -0.59 -4.45 -12.92
N ARG A 30 -0.74 -4.61 -11.59
CA ARG A 30 0.33 -5.04 -10.65
C ARG A 30 1.56 -4.14 -10.65
N ILE A 31 1.39 -2.88 -11.02
CA ILE A 31 2.44 -1.86 -10.99
C ILE A 31 2.59 -1.34 -9.56
N ASP A 32 3.81 -1.42 -9.03
CA ASP A 32 4.14 -0.94 -7.69
C ASP A 32 4.26 0.59 -7.67
N PHE A 33 3.29 1.25 -7.04
CA PHE A 33 3.25 2.71 -6.90
C PHE A 33 3.67 3.20 -5.51
N CYS A 34 3.82 2.30 -4.53
CA CYS A 34 4.07 2.66 -3.13
C CYS A 34 5.56 2.57 -2.79
N CYS A 35 6.23 1.46 -3.10
CA CYS A 35 7.66 1.27 -2.85
C CYS A 35 8.49 1.48 -4.12
N GLY A 36 8.05 0.87 -5.23
CA GLY A 36 8.71 0.96 -6.54
C GLY A 36 8.34 2.20 -7.36
N GLY A 37 7.57 3.12 -6.77
CA GLY A 37 6.92 4.22 -7.48
C GLY A 37 7.85 5.26 -8.10
N ASN A 38 9.15 5.26 -7.74
CA ASN A 38 10.21 6.07 -8.37
C ASN A 38 10.67 5.52 -9.74
N THR A 39 9.75 4.91 -10.48
CA THR A 39 9.98 4.29 -11.79
C THR A 39 9.08 4.97 -12.82
N PRO A 40 9.58 5.33 -14.02
CA PRO A 40 8.73 5.82 -15.09
C PRO A 40 7.65 4.81 -15.49
N ILE A 41 6.43 5.27 -15.81
CA ILE A 41 5.33 4.37 -16.23
C ILE A 41 5.78 3.43 -17.36
N SER A 42 6.46 3.98 -18.38
CA SER A 42 6.93 3.19 -19.52
C SER A 42 7.86 2.04 -19.14
N THR A 43 8.72 2.26 -18.14
CA THR A 43 9.59 1.21 -17.60
C THR A 43 8.78 0.17 -16.83
N ALA A 44 7.94 0.61 -15.89
CA ALA A 44 7.11 -0.30 -15.08
C ALA A 44 6.16 -1.15 -15.94
N ALA A 45 5.57 -0.56 -16.98
CA ALA A 45 4.73 -1.27 -17.94
C ALA A 45 5.54 -2.31 -18.74
N ALA A 46 6.75 -1.96 -19.18
CA ALA A 46 7.61 -2.88 -19.92
C ALA A 46 8.05 -4.08 -19.07
N GLU A 47 8.41 -3.87 -17.80
CA GLU A 47 8.81 -4.93 -16.86
C GLU A 47 7.71 -5.97 -16.64
N LEU A 48 6.44 -5.53 -16.65
CA LEU A 48 5.27 -6.38 -16.45
C LEU A 48 4.57 -6.81 -17.75
N ASN A 49 5.15 -6.50 -18.92
CA ASN A 49 4.55 -6.74 -20.23
C ASN A 49 3.13 -6.16 -20.40
N VAL A 50 2.88 -5.01 -19.77
CA VAL A 50 1.62 -4.25 -19.87
C VAL A 50 1.64 -3.39 -21.13
N ASN A 51 0.51 -3.33 -21.85
CA ASN A 51 0.35 -2.43 -22.98
C ASN A 51 0.31 -0.97 -22.48
N LEU A 52 1.37 -0.21 -22.79
CA LEU A 52 1.53 1.17 -22.34
C LEU A 52 0.40 2.08 -22.85
N ASP A 53 -0.07 1.90 -24.08
CA ASP A 53 -1.11 2.75 -24.64
C ASP A 53 -2.46 2.52 -23.93
N GLU A 54 -2.81 1.26 -23.65
CA GLU A 54 -4.00 0.90 -22.87
C GLU A 54 -3.92 1.43 -21.43
N LEU A 55 -2.77 1.27 -20.78
CA LEU A 55 -2.53 1.79 -19.43
C LEU A 55 -2.71 3.32 -19.39
N MET A 56 -2.10 4.05 -20.33
CA MET A 56 -2.22 5.50 -20.42
C MET A 56 -3.66 5.95 -20.69
N GLU A 57 -4.41 5.20 -21.52
CA GLU A 57 -5.82 5.46 -21.76
C GLU A 57 -6.68 5.27 -20.51
N GLU A 58 -6.46 4.19 -19.74
CA GLU A 58 -7.17 3.96 -18.48
C GLU A 58 -6.87 5.03 -17.44
N LEU A 59 -5.60 5.43 -17.28
CA LEU A 59 -5.21 6.53 -16.39
C LEU A 59 -5.86 7.85 -16.81
N ALA A 60 -5.88 8.16 -18.11
CA ALA A 60 -6.53 9.35 -18.63
C ALA A 60 -8.05 9.34 -18.37
N ASN A 61 -8.69 8.18 -18.49
CA ASN A 61 -10.11 8.00 -18.19
C ASN A 61 -10.43 8.18 -16.71
N VAL A 62 -9.57 7.73 -15.81
CA VAL A 62 -9.70 7.98 -14.36
C VAL A 62 -9.58 9.47 -14.07
N TYR A 63 -8.56 10.14 -14.62
CA TYR A 63 -8.38 11.58 -14.46
C TYR A 63 -9.56 12.41 -15.01
N ALA A 64 -10.11 12.03 -16.16
CA ALA A 64 -11.26 12.73 -16.73
C ALA A 64 -12.54 12.62 -15.87
N LYS A 65 -12.60 11.62 -14.99
CA LYS A 65 -13.75 11.34 -14.10
C LYS A 65 -13.49 11.73 -12.65
N SER A 66 -12.27 12.09 -12.27
CA SER A 66 -11.96 12.54 -10.91
C SER A 66 -12.51 13.94 -10.70
N ASP A 67 -13.31 14.13 -9.65
CA ASP A 67 -13.64 15.46 -9.14
C ASP A 67 -12.40 16.04 -8.46
N GLN A 68 -12.15 17.35 -8.61
CA GLN A 68 -11.02 18.04 -7.97
C GLN A 68 -11.04 17.96 -6.42
N SER A 69 -12.14 17.51 -5.81
CA SER A 69 -12.24 17.31 -4.36
C SER A 69 -11.52 16.06 -3.85
N ASP A 70 -11.12 15.13 -4.72
CA ASP A 70 -10.34 13.94 -4.37
C ASP A 70 -8.82 14.17 -4.50
N ASN A 71 -8.38 15.43 -4.59
CA ASN A 71 -6.98 15.80 -4.78
C ASN A 71 -6.12 15.46 -3.56
N MET A 72 -4.99 14.81 -3.81
CA MET A 72 -3.92 14.64 -2.82
C MET A 72 -3.16 15.94 -2.51
N GLU A 73 -3.44 17.04 -3.23
CA GLU A 73 -2.92 18.39 -2.91
C GLU A 73 -3.17 18.78 -1.44
N VAL A 74 -4.17 18.18 -0.80
CA VAL A 74 -4.39 18.30 0.65
C VAL A 74 -3.19 17.79 1.43
N TRP A 75 -2.68 16.59 1.10
CA TRP A 75 -1.58 15.96 1.83
C TRP A 75 -0.22 16.59 1.49
N THR A 76 0.06 16.92 0.23
CA THR A 76 1.34 17.56 -0.12
C THR A 76 1.53 18.93 0.54
N ASN A 77 0.44 19.64 0.87
CA ASN A 77 0.47 20.94 1.53
C ASN A 77 0.20 20.88 3.05
N SER A 78 -0.23 19.73 3.58
CA SER A 78 -0.42 19.51 5.02
C SER A 78 0.91 19.46 5.77
N SER A 79 0.88 19.76 7.07
CA SER A 79 2.04 19.58 7.94
C SER A 79 2.34 18.09 8.14
N SER A 80 3.58 17.76 8.53
CA SER A 80 3.92 16.36 8.83
C SER A 80 3.14 15.84 10.04
N GLU A 81 2.82 16.70 11.01
CA GLU A 81 1.97 16.37 12.16
C GLU A 81 0.55 15.96 11.71
N GLU A 82 -0.04 16.69 10.74
CA GLU A 82 -1.35 16.35 10.18
C GLU A 82 -1.33 15.03 9.41
N ILE A 83 -0.29 14.78 8.61
CA ILE A 83 -0.14 13.53 7.86
C ILE A 83 0.03 12.35 8.81
N ILE A 84 0.91 12.46 9.81
CA ILE A 84 1.13 11.42 10.82
C ILE A 84 -0.16 11.12 11.57
N GLN A 85 -0.90 12.14 12.00
CA GLN A 85 -2.17 11.93 12.69
C GLN A 85 -3.19 11.22 11.78
N HIS A 86 -3.24 11.59 10.50
CA HIS A 86 -4.09 10.89 9.53
C HIS A 86 -3.65 9.44 9.32
N ILE A 87 -2.35 9.16 9.22
CA ILE A 87 -1.79 7.81 9.13
C ILE A 87 -2.28 6.95 10.29
N ILE A 88 -2.16 7.47 11.51
CA ILE A 88 -2.56 6.75 12.72
C ILE A 88 -4.07 6.49 12.73
N ASP A 89 -4.87 7.52 12.49
CA ASP A 89 -6.33 7.45 12.62
C ASP A 89 -6.99 6.66 11.49
N TYR A 90 -6.52 6.83 10.27
CA TYR A 90 -7.15 6.26 9.08
C TYR A 90 -6.52 4.92 8.68
N TYR A 91 -5.23 4.71 8.91
CA TYR A 91 -4.53 3.49 8.51
C TYR A 91 -4.20 2.58 9.70
N HIS A 92 -3.44 3.04 10.69
CA HIS A 92 -2.94 2.16 11.75
C HIS A 92 -4.04 1.61 12.67
N ASN A 93 -4.96 2.48 13.11
CA ASN A 93 -6.05 2.08 13.98
C ASN A 93 -6.98 1.05 13.29
N PRO A 94 -7.52 1.31 12.08
CA PRO A 94 -8.31 0.32 11.36
C PRO A 94 -7.54 -0.95 11.00
N LEU A 95 -6.24 -0.86 10.68
CA LEU A 95 -5.40 -2.01 10.39
C LEU A 95 -5.36 -2.99 11.58
N ARG A 96 -5.11 -2.48 12.80
CA ARG A 96 -5.07 -3.31 14.01
C ARG A 96 -6.41 -3.99 14.28
N GLU A 97 -7.52 -3.28 14.11
CA GLU A 97 -8.86 -3.82 14.23
C GLU A 97 -9.13 -4.91 13.18
N GLU A 98 -8.77 -4.66 11.92
CA GLU A 98 -8.96 -5.57 10.79
C GLU A 98 -8.15 -6.85 10.99
N LEU A 99 -6.86 -6.75 11.32
CA LEU A 99 -5.99 -7.91 11.57
C LEU A 99 -6.53 -8.79 12.71
N ALA A 100 -7.02 -8.18 13.79
CA ALA A 100 -7.63 -8.91 14.90
C ALA A 100 -8.93 -9.60 14.47
N ALA A 101 -9.79 -8.89 13.74
CA ALA A 101 -11.10 -9.38 13.31
C ALA A 101 -11.01 -10.42 12.18
N LEU A 102 -9.99 -10.38 11.32
CA LEU A 102 -9.79 -11.29 10.20
C LEU A 102 -9.11 -12.61 10.61
N SER A 103 -8.23 -12.56 11.61
CA SER A 103 -7.51 -13.72 12.18
C SER A 103 -8.34 -15.00 12.39
N PRO A 104 -9.50 -14.96 13.08
CA PRO A 104 -10.30 -16.17 13.30
C PRO A 104 -10.85 -16.76 11.99
N TYR A 105 -11.13 -15.93 10.97
CA TYR A 105 -11.66 -16.39 9.69
C TYR A 105 -10.58 -17.03 8.83
N VAL A 106 -9.38 -16.44 8.77
CA VAL A 106 -8.21 -17.04 8.10
C VAL A 106 -7.89 -18.39 8.70
N THR A 107 -7.83 -18.48 10.03
CA THR A 107 -7.62 -19.76 10.74
C THR A 107 -8.70 -20.78 10.41
N LYS A 108 -9.98 -20.35 10.40
CA LYS A 108 -11.10 -21.25 10.14
C LYS A 108 -11.11 -21.77 8.71
N VAL A 109 -10.89 -20.91 7.72
CA VAL A 109 -10.93 -21.33 6.30
C VAL A 109 -9.78 -22.29 6.00
N ALA A 110 -8.57 -22.00 6.50
CA ALA A 110 -7.42 -22.89 6.37
C ALA A 110 -7.67 -24.25 7.03
N LYS A 111 -8.23 -24.26 8.26
CA LYS A 111 -8.55 -25.51 8.96
C LYS A 111 -9.61 -26.37 8.26
N VAL A 112 -10.64 -25.74 7.69
CA VAL A 112 -11.79 -26.47 7.11
C VAL A 112 -11.50 -26.91 5.67
N HIS A 113 -10.81 -26.09 4.90
CA HIS A 113 -10.63 -26.31 3.46
C HIS A 113 -9.19 -26.67 3.08
N GLY A 114 -8.20 -26.51 3.96
CA GLY A 114 -6.77 -26.67 3.66
C GLY A 114 -6.37 -28.04 3.10
N ASP A 115 -7.09 -29.11 3.43
CA ASP A 115 -6.84 -30.44 2.87
C ASP A 115 -7.16 -30.52 1.37
N SER A 116 -8.18 -29.79 0.91
CA SER A 116 -8.61 -29.76 -0.50
C SER A 116 -8.11 -28.52 -1.26
N HIS A 117 -7.76 -27.48 -0.53
CA HIS A 117 -7.33 -26.16 -0.99
C HIS A 117 -6.04 -25.76 -0.24
N PRO A 118 -4.90 -26.41 -0.54
CA PRO A 118 -3.64 -26.26 0.19
C PRO A 118 -3.08 -24.83 0.16
N GLU A 119 -3.46 -24.02 -0.83
CA GLU A 119 -3.15 -22.59 -0.88
C GLU A 119 -3.67 -21.84 0.36
N LEU A 120 -4.76 -22.30 0.98
CA LEU A 120 -5.28 -21.68 2.21
C LEU A 120 -4.40 -21.92 3.43
N LEU A 121 -3.62 -23.00 3.45
CA LEU A 121 -2.60 -23.23 4.48
C LEU A 121 -1.46 -22.22 4.30
N LYS A 122 -1.07 -21.96 3.05
CA LYS A 122 -0.06 -20.95 2.74
C LYS A 122 -0.54 -19.52 3.03
N VAL A 123 -1.79 -19.20 2.71
CA VAL A 123 -2.43 -17.92 3.10
C VAL A 123 -2.41 -17.75 4.63
N TYR A 124 -2.67 -18.81 5.38
CA TYR A 124 -2.60 -18.77 6.85
C TYR A 124 -1.19 -18.39 7.32
N GLU A 125 -0.15 -19.05 6.82
CA GLU A 125 1.24 -18.75 7.19
C GLU A 125 1.59 -17.30 6.88
N LEU A 126 1.39 -16.87 5.64
CA LEU A 126 1.70 -15.52 5.17
C LEU A 126 0.92 -14.44 5.92
N PHE A 127 -0.37 -14.67 6.19
CA PHE A 127 -1.20 -13.73 6.92
C PHE A 127 -0.69 -13.51 8.35
N TYR A 128 -0.27 -14.56 9.05
CA TYR A 128 0.21 -14.43 10.42
C TYR A 128 1.62 -13.83 10.50
N GLU A 129 2.44 -14.04 9.48
CA GLU A 129 3.71 -13.32 9.31
C GLU A 129 3.46 -11.82 9.07
N LEU A 130 2.68 -11.47 8.06
CA LEU A 130 2.29 -10.10 7.75
C LEU A 130 1.66 -9.39 8.95
N LYS A 131 0.75 -10.07 9.65
CA LYS A 131 0.10 -9.53 10.85
C LYS A 131 1.11 -9.15 11.92
N LYS A 132 2.09 -10.02 12.19
CA LYS A 132 3.09 -9.77 13.22
C LYS A 132 3.89 -8.52 12.85
N GLU A 133 4.37 -8.47 11.61
CA GLU A 133 5.19 -7.37 11.13
C GLU A 133 4.45 -6.04 11.15
N LEU A 134 3.24 -5.98 10.58
CA LEU A 134 2.45 -4.75 10.55
C LEU A 134 2.10 -4.24 11.96
N ILE A 135 1.87 -5.12 12.93
CA ILE A 135 1.62 -4.70 14.32
C ILE A 135 2.89 -4.15 14.96
N GLU A 136 4.02 -4.85 14.82
CA GLU A 136 5.30 -4.42 15.40
C GLU A 136 5.76 -3.10 14.78
N HIS A 137 5.69 -2.99 13.46
CA HIS A 137 6.06 -1.84 12.67
C HIS A 137 5.24 -0.59 13.03
N THR A 138 3.90 -0.64 12.95
CA THR A 138 3.06 0.53 13.23
C THR A 138 3.17 1.02 14.69
N LEU A 139 3.44 0.12 15.64
CA LEU A 139 3.73 0.49 17.03
C LEU A 139 5.09 1.18 17.17
N GLU A 140 6.11 0.71 16.45
CA GLU A 140 7.43 1.34 16.44
C GLU A 140 7.36 2.74 15.83
N GLU A 141 6.64 2.92 14.72
CA GLU A 141 6.45 4.22 14.09
C GLU A 141 5.81 5.23 15.04
N GLU A 142 4.68 4.86 15.65
CA GLU A 142 3.94 5.71 16.58
C GLU A 142 4.75 6.08 17.83
N ALA A 143 5.50 5.12 18.37
CA ALA A 143 6.22 5.30 19.62
C ALA A 143 7.59 5.98 19.44
N THR A 144 8.23 5.83 18.28
CA THR A 144 9.64 6.20 18.09
C THR A 144 9.89 6.96 16.80
N SER A 145 9.56 6.40 15.63
CA SER A 145 9.95 6.98 14.33
C SER A 145 9.24 8.30 14.07
N PHE A 146 7.92 8.39 14.21
CA PHE A 146 7.16 9.62 13.99
C PHE A 146 7.57 10.76 14.96
N PRO A 147 7.72 10.52 16.28
CA PRO A 147 8.27 11.54 17.18
C PRO A 147 9.65 12.05 16.76
N LEU A 148 10.55 11.15 16.34
CA LEU A 148 11.89 11.52 15.87
C LEU A 148 11.81 12.40 14.62
N LEU A 149 11.03 12.02 13.61
CA LEU A 149 10.83 12.81 12.38
C LEU A 149 10.33 14.22 12.71
N LEU A 150 9.36 14.37 13.60
CA LEU A 150 8.84 15.68 14.01
C LEU A 150 9.89 16.54 14.73
N SER A 151 10.74 15.94 15.57
CA SER A 151 11.84 16.66 16.24
C SER A 151 12.88 17.21 15.25
N LEU A 152 13.12 16.49 14.15
CA LEU A 152 14.05 16.90 13.10
C LEU A 152 13.52 18.11 12.32
N GLU A 153 12.21 18.15 12.04
CA GLU A 153 11.56 19.30 11.38
C GLU A 153 11.69 20.59 12.21
N LYS A 154 11.68 20.46 13.54
CA LYS A 154 11.83 21.58 14.48
C LYS A 154 13.29 22.01 14.68
N ASN A 155 14.26 21.37 14.02
CA ASN A 155 15.70 21.52 14.25
C ASN A 155 16.10 21.30 15.72
N GLU A 156 15.38 20.46 16.44
CA GLU A 156 15.67 20.11 17.85
C GLU A 156 16.78 19.04 17.96
N VAL A 157 17.10 18.39 16.83
CA VAL A 157 18.16 17.39 16.67
C VAL A 157 19.03 17.79 15.47
N GLU A 158 20.35 17.84 15.64
CA GLU A 158 21.29 18.28 14.57
C GLU A 158 21.59 17.19 13.51
N ASN A 159 21.07 15.98 13.67
CA ASN A 159 21.57 14.79 12.96
C ASN A 159 20.62 14.30 11.84
N ARG A 160 20.67 14.94 10.66
CA ARG A 160 19.87 14.54 9.48
C ARG A 160 20.17 13.11 9.03
N GLU A 161 21.38 12.62 9.27
CA GLU A 161 21.80 11.26 8.96
C GLU A 161 20.98 10.21 9.74
N GLU A 162 20.58 10.52 10.98
CA GLU A 162 19.73 9.63 11.79
C GLU A 162 18.33 9.48 11.19
N ALA A 163 17.76 10.56 10.65
CA ALA A 163 16.49 10.56 9.93
C ALA A 163 16.52 9.61 8.73
N ILE A 164 17.58 9.71 7.94
CA ILE A 164 17.76 8.93 6.71
C ILE A 164 17.89 7.44 7.04
N GLU A 165 18.61 7.08 8.11
CA GLU A 165 18.75 5.68 8.51
C GLU A 165 17.44 5.09 9.05
N VAL A 166 16.65 5.87 9.80
CA VAL A 166 15.32 5.45 10.24
C VAL A 166 14.39 5.26 9.05
N ILE A 167 14.35 6.20 8.11
CA ILE A 167 13.51 6.11 6.91
C ILE A 167 13.90 4.89 6.06
N ARG A 168 15.20 4.65 5.83
CA ARG A 168 15.67 3.46 5.10
C ARG A 168 15.24 2.16 5.76
N LYS A 169 15.26 2.11 7.09
CA LYS A 169 14.76 0.96 7.85
C LYS A 169 13.26 0.77 7.59
N LEU A 170 12.46 1.83 7.73
CA LEU A 170 11.00 1.77 7.49
C LEU A 170 10.67 1.36 6.05
N GLU A 171 11.33 1.95 5.05
CA GLU A 171 11.15 1.57 3.64
C GLU A 171 11.49 0.09 3.39
N SER A 172 12.55 -0.44 4.02
CA SER A 172 12.88 -1.86 3.93
C SER A 172 11.83 -2.77 4.58
N GLU A 173 11.18 -2.32 5.66
CA GLU A 173 10.08 -3.05 6.30
C GLU A 173 8.81 -2.99 5.42
N HIS A 174 8.55 -1.86 4.78
CA HIS A 174 7.48 -1.69 3.79
C HIS A 174 7.64 -2.64 2.59
N ASP A 175 8.87 -2.75 2.06
CA ASP A 175 9.18 -3.67 0.97
C ASP A 175 8.87 -5.12 1.37
N HIS A 176 9.19 -5.50 2.61
CA HIS A 176 8.92 -6.84 3.11
C HIS A 176 7.42 -7.11 3.24
N ALA A 177 6.67 -6.20 3.87
CA ALA A 177 5.22 -6.30 3.97
C ALA A 177 4.54 -6.34 2.58
N GLY A 178 5.03 -5.54 1.63
CA GLY A 178 4.58 -5.54 0.25
C GLY A 178 4.84 -6.88 -0.46
N ASN A 179 5.98 -7.52 -0.20
CA ASN A 179 6.28 -8.86 -0.72
C ASN A 179 5.32 -9.92 -0.17
N LEU A 180 5.03 -9.92 1.13
CA LEU A 180 4.07 -10.85 1.73
C LEU A 180 2.67 -10.69 1.13
N LEU A 181 2.22 -9.45 0.91
CA LEU A 181 0.96 -9.15 0.25
C LEU A 181 0.92 -9.66 -1.19
N ARG A 182 1.98 -9.42 -1.97
CA ARG A 182 2.12 -9.96 -3.33
C ARG A 182 2.06 -11.49 -3.34
N GLU A 183 2.75 -12.16 -2.42
CA GLU A 183 2.71 -13.62 -2.31
C GLU A 183 1.31 -14.11 -1.94
N ILE A 184 0.58 -13.44 -1.04
CA ILE A 184 -0.82 -13.73 -0.73
C ILE A 184 -1.68 -13.61 -2.00
N ARG A 185 -1.54 -12.54 -2.78
CA ARG A 185 -2.29 -12.37 -4.03
C ARG A 185 -1.94 -13.46 -5.05
N GLU A 186 -0.69 -13.88 -5.14
CA GLU A 186 -0.26 -14.95 -6.04
C GLU A 186 -0.83 -16.32 -5.65
N VAL A 187 -0.71 -16.72 -4.39
CA VAL A 187 -1.19 -18.04 -3.93
C VAL A 187 -2.72 -18.14 -3.98
N THR A 188 -3.41 -17.01 -3.88
CA THR A 188 -4.88 -16.93 -4.02
C THR A 188 -5.33 -16.81 -5.48
N ASN A 189 -4.41 -16.84 -6.44
CA ASN A 189 -4.66 -16.62 -7.86
C ASN A 189 -5.50 -15.35 -8.09
N ASP A 190 -4.96 -14.21 -7.63
CA ASP A 190 -5.63 -12.91 -7.72
C ASP A 190 -6.96 -12.88 -6.97
N PHE A 191 -7.00 -13.49 -5.78
CA PHE A 191 -8.22 -13.66 -4.99
C PHE A 191 -9.39 -14.32 -5.74
N THR A 192 -9.07 -15.19 -6.72
CA THR A 192 -10.08 -15.94 -7.48
C THR A 192 -10.66 -17.07 -6.65
N LEU A 193 -11.98 -17.03 -6.44
CA LEU A 193 -12.68 -18.03 -5.62
C LEU A 193 -12.99 -19.31 -6.40
N PRO A 194 -12.75 -20.50 -5.83
CA PRO A 194 -13.19 -21.76 -6.43
C PRO A 194 -14.73 -21.93 -6.34
N LEU A 195 -15.27 -22.85 -7.15
CA LEU A 195 -16.72 -23.08 -7.24
C LEU A 195 -17.35 -23.50 -5.90
N ASP A 196 -16.61 -24.22 -5.08
CA ASP A 196 -17.02 -24.72 -3.77
C ASP A 196 -16.72 -23.74 -2.61
N ALA A 197 -16.27 -22.52 -2.91
CA ALA A 197 -15.98 -21.51 -1.89
C ALA A 197 -17.23 -21.15 -1.06
N CYS A 198 -17.17 -21.47 0.22
CA CYS A 198 -18.20 -21.13 1.20
C CYS A 198 -18.17 -19.63 1.58
N GLY A 199 -19.17 -19.16 2.33
CA GLY A 199 -19.26 -17.74 2.73
C GLY A 199 -18.04 -17.24 3.49
N THR A 200 -17.43 -18.05 4.36
CA THR A 200 -16.20 -17.66 5.09
C THR A 200 -15.01 -17.52 4.16
N TYR A 201 -14.88 -18.40 3.16
CA TYR A 201 -13.83 -18.30 2.16
C TYR A 201 -13.96 -16.99 1.39
N ARG A 202 -15.15 -16.70 0.85
CA ARG A 202 -15.42 -15.44 0.11
C ARG A 202 -15.09 -14.21 0.94
N LEU A 203 -15.47 -14.21 2.22
CA LEU A 203 -15.17 -13.14 3.15
C LEU A 203 -13.67 -12.95 3.37
N VAL A 204 -12.90 -14.03 3.52
CA VAL A 204 -11.45 -13.94 3.73
C VAL A 204 -10.76 -13.33 2.52
N TYR A 205 -11.04 -13.81 1.31
CA TYR A 205 -10.40 -13.28 0.10
C TYR A 205 -10.73 -11.80 -0.13
N ASN A 206 -12.00 -11.41 0.02
CA ASN A 206 -12.39 -10.01 -0.13
C ASN A 206 -11.72 -9.10 0.92
N ARG A 207 -11.60 -9.55 2.17
CA ARG A 207 -10.95 -8.75 3.22
C ARG A 207 -9.43 -8.69 3.07
N LEU A 208 -8.79 -9.75 2.58
CA LEU A 208 -7.36 -9.73 2.24
C LEU A 208 -7.07 -8.77 1.10
N GLU A 209 -7.92 -8.73 0.07
CA GLU A 209 -7.79 -7.77 -1.03
C GLU A 209 -7.99 -6.32 -0.55
N MET A 210 -8.96 -6.07 0.32
CA MET A 210 -9.15 -4.75 0.94
C MET A 210 -7.95 -4.35 1.81
N LEU A 211 -7.44 -5.29 2.62
CA LEU A 211 -6.27 -5.08 3.47
C LEU A 211 -5.05 -4.69 2.62
N GLU A 212 -4.78 -5.45 1.56
CA GLU A 212 -3.70 -5.16 0.61
C GLU A 212 -3.84 -3.74 0.03
N SER A 213 -5.02 -3.43 -0.52
CA SER A 213 -5.28 -2.12 -1.12
C SER A 213 -5.08 -0.98 -0.13
N HIS A 214 -5.47 -1.18 1.13
CA HIS A 214 -5.36 -0.17 2.16
C HIS A 214 -3.91 0.01 2.61
N THR A 215 -3.16 -1.08 2.78
CA THR A 215 -1.73 -1.06 3.10
C THR A 215 -0.91 -0.40 2.01
N PHE A 216 -1.20 -0.64 0.72
CA PHE A 216 -0.46 0.05 -0.35
C PHE A 216 -0.69 1.57 -0.37
N MET A 217 -1.90 2.03 -0.06
CA MET A 217 -2.17 3.46 0.05
C MET A 217 -1.52 4.10 1.28
N HIS A 218 -1.52 3.38 2.41
CA HIS A 218 -0.78 3.76 3.62
C HIS A 218 0.71 3.95 3.32
N VAL A 219 1.37 2.90 2.83
CA VAL A 219 2.80 2.93 2.50
C VAL A 219 3.11 3.99 1.45
N HIS A 220 2.21 4.22 0.49
CA HIS A 220 2.39 5.27 -0.50
C HIS A 220 2.43 6.67 0.13
N LEU A 221 1.51 6.97 1.07
CA LEU A 221 1.46 8.24 1.81
C LEU A 221 2.77 8.48 2.58
N GLU A 222 3.33 7.43 3.18
CA GLU A 222 4.61 7.50 3.89
C GLU A 222 5.79 7.69 2.94
N ASN A 223 6.03 6.72 2.05
CA ASN A 223 7.21 6.68 1.18
C ASN A 223 7.27 7.86 0.20
N ASN A 224 6.12 8.35 -0.26
CA ASN A 224 6.05 9.29 -1.38
C ASN A 224 5.58 10.70 -0.99
N ILE A 225 5.19 10.91 0.27
CA ILE A 225 4.80 12.26 0.76
C ILE A 225 5.47 12.60 2.08
N LEU A 226 5.39 11.73 3.10
CA LEU A 226 5.92 12.04 4.42
C LEU A 226 7.46 11.96 4.44
N PHE A 227 8.02 10.78 4.12
CA PHE A 227 9.45 10.51 4.22
C PHE A 227 10.32 11.43 3.33
N PRO A 228 9.92 11.78 2.09
CA PRO A 228 10.70 12.69 1.24
C PRO A 228 10.94 14.08 1.84
N ARG A 229 10.18 14.49 2.88
CA ARG A 229 10.37 15.78 3.56
C ARG A 229 11.64 15.84 4.41
N TYR A 230 12.19 14.67 4.76
CA TYR A 230 13.30 14.53 5.69
C TYR A 230 14.61 14.09 5.04
N ILE A 231 14.56 13.67 3.77
CA ILE A 231 15.71 13.22 2.98
C ILE A 231 16.39 14.43 2.33
#